data_AF-A0A0K8UHV4-F1
#
_entry.id   AF-A0A0K8UHV4-F1
#
_cell.length_a   1.000
_cell.length_b   1.000
_cell.length_c   1.000
_cell.angle_alpha   90.00
_cell.angle_beta   90.00
_cell.angle_gamma   90.00
#
_symmetry.space_group_name_H-M   'P 1'
#
loop_
_entity.id
_entity.type
_entity.pdbx_description
1 polymer ?
#
loop_
_entity_poly.entity_id
_entity_poly.type
_entity_poly.pdbx_seq_one_letter_code
_entity_poly.pdbx_strand_id
1 'polypeptide(L)'
;MPNKDDAMEIETIGSGSSANGNLLSQEKFKLHFSNVFYTAKQNNKLVTILNDICGELKSGRLTAVLGPSGAGKTSILNVLSGFKASGVSGKITFNGEERNNLAYRKVSSYIPQDFALLDLLTVQETMSDSVDLKLPSETKSEEKEKIVNDIIRILNMEKCRHRLVRNLSGGERKRLSIAIELVTNPPIMFFDEPTSGLDSVSSLQIINYLKQLALDGRIIVCVIHQPSSKLMKLFDDVIVMSRGNMVYSGPKADMIPTFEKAGFTFPEYYNPADFALEVSSEEHNEQILNLIESNKIRYCGTYTHPNEDETDAIDENTKILNNSNNHTTIDVPSHSDTESRRSAHERCRFTTIRPEAKVGIYRQMVILTRRSLRTMSRNLIAVQLRVVVHVIVAALVGAVFWDIGNDGARTLTNISCIFFIIMFIFFGNAMPSILLCPQDTPVFIREYLNGWYSLRAYYASKLTSDLPMLLICPTLFTAIIYFMTSQPDDALRFAMCWVVSIILAIVGHFMGLAFGSIFELQMAILLVPGISIPFMIFSGFFYTYS
;
A
#
# COMPACT_ATOMS: atom_id res chain seq x y z
N MET A 1 -14.22 -70.99 -12.06
CA MET A 1 -15.51 -71.33 -12.68
C MET A 1 -16.34 -72.07 -11.65
N PRO A 2 -17.65 -71.80 -11.48
CA PRO A 2 -18.55 -70.88 -12.24
C PRO A 2 -18.75 -69.52 -11.51
N ASN A 3 -18.86 -68.35 -12.17
CA ASN A 3 -19.94 -67.77 -13.00
C ASN A 3 -21.21 -67.43 -12.19
N LYS A 4 -21.96 -66.34 -12.38
CA LYS A 4 -21.87 -65.06 -13.13
C LYS A 4 -23.24 -64.36 -12.90
N ASP A 5 -23.29 -63.05 -13.13
CA ASP A 5 -24.47 -62.25 -13.49
C ASP A 5 -25.55 -62.01 -12.41
N ASP A 6 -25.71 -60.75 -11.98
CA ASP A 6 -26.92 -59.99 -12.30
C ASP A 6 -26.75 -58.48 -12.06
N ALA A 7 -27.16 -57.73 -13.07
CA ALA A 7 -27.12 -56.29 -13.19
C ALA A 7 -28.42 -55.65 -12.67
N MET A 8 -28.38 -54.37 -12.29
CA MET A 8 -29.52 -53.45 -12.38
C MET A 8 -28.95 -52.02 -12.39
N GLU A 9 -28.66 -51.48 -13.57
CA GLU A 9 -29.53 -50.63 -14.40
C GLU A 9 -29.98 -49.33 -13.71
N ILE A 10 -29.26 -48.27 -14.08
CA ILE A 10 -29.68 -46.88 -13.99
C ILE A 10 -30.47 -46.60 -15.27
N GLU A 11 -31.78 -46.42 -15.16
CA GLU A 11 -32.60 -45.86 -16.24
C GLU A 11 -33.19 -44.48 -15.86
N THR A 12 -32.81 -43.55 -16.72
CA THR A 12 -33.36 -42.24 -17.07
C THR A 12 -34.86 -42.20 -17.36
N ILE A 13 -35.48 -41.01 -17.23
CA ILE A 13 -36.39 -40.31 -18.19
C ILE A 13 -36.74 -38.95 -17.53
N GLY A 14 -36.34 -37.78 -18.06
CA GLY A 14 -37.05 -36.97 -19.08
C GLY A 14 -37.93 -35.93 -18.37
N SER A 15 -38.07 -34.63 -18.69
CA SER A 15 -37.90 -33.78 -19.87
C SER A 15 -38.12 -32.32 -19.39
N GLY A 16 -37.28 -31.34 -19.71
CA GLY A 16 -37.56 -30.37 -20.77
C GLY A 16 -38.44 -29.17 -20.34
N SER A 17 -37.85 -27.99 -20.11
CA SER A 17 -38.48 -26.67 -20.37
C SER A 17 -37.51 -25.51 -20.10
N SER A 18 -37.10 -24.86 -21.20
CA SER A 18 -36.71 -23.44 -21.36
C SER A 18 -36.27 -22.65 -20.12
N ALA A 19 -34.96 -22.55 -19.87
CA ALA A 19 -34.37 -21.54 -18.98
C ALA A 19 -33.92 -20.32 -19.79
N ASN A 20 -34.89 -19.55 -20.27
CA ASN A 20 -34.65 -18.22 -20.83
C ASN A 20 -34.52 -17.21 -19.69
N GLY A 21 -33.37 -16.53 -19.66
CA GLY A 21 -33.23 -15.12 -19.27
C GLY A 21 -33.73 -14.71 -17.90
N ASN A 22 -32.81 -14.59 -16.95
CA ASN A 22 -32.67 -13.39 -16.12
C ASN A 22 -31.29 -13.40 -15.45
N LEU A 23 -30.27 -13.02 -16.24
CA LEU A 23 -29.00 -12.53 -15.69
C LEU A 23 -29.32 -11.26 -14.89
N LEU A 24 -29.39 -11.39 -13.56
CA LEU A 24 -29.40 -10.26 -12.64
C LEU A 24 -28.20 -9.37 -12.98
N SER A 25 -28.48 -8.14 -13.42
CA SER A 25 -27.48 -7.15 -13.77
C SER A 25 -26.64 -6.82 -12.55
N GLN A 26 -25.42 -7.37 -12.49
CA GLN A 26 -24.36 -6.87 -11.62
C GLN A 26 -24.26 -5.35 -11.85
N GLU A 27 -24.24 -4.55 -10.78
CA GLU A 27 -23.99 -3.11 -10.89
C GLU A 27 -22.62 -2.91 -11.53
N LYS A 28 -22.61 -2.49 -12.80
CA LYS A 28 -21.37 -2.28 -13.55
C LYS A 28 -20.80 -0.93 -13.16
N PHE A 29 -19.78 -0.94 -12.31
CA PHE A 29 -19.04 0.29 -11.98
C PHE A 29 -18.40 0.89 -13.25
N LYS A 30 -18.43 2.21 -13.35
CA LYS A 30 -17.85 2.97 -14.47
C LYS A 30 -17.13 4.20 -13.93
N LEU A 31 -15.86 4.38 -14.29
CA LEU A 31 -15.10 5.60 -14.05
C LEU A 31 -14.91 6.30 -15.39
N HIS A 32 -15.47 7.50 -15.53
CA HIS A 32 -15.29 8.34 -16.72
C HIS A 32 -14.50 9.59 -16.33
N PHE A 33 -13.54 9.96 -17.16
CA PHE A 33 -12.74 11.16 -16.96
C PHE A 33 -12.65 11.94 -18.27
N SER A 34 -12.87 13.25 -18.17
CA SER A 34 -12.92 14.17 -19.31
C SER A 34 -12.19 15.45 -18.95
N ASN A 35 -11.40 15.91 -19.92
CA ASN A 35 -10.62 17.14 -19.84
C ASN A 35 -9.74 17.24 -18.59
N VAL A 36 -9.09 16.14 -18.20
CA VAL A 36 -8.29 16.11 -16.98
C VAL A 36 -6.87 16.62 -17.24
N PHE A 37 -6.45 17.60 -16.45
CA PHE A 37 -5.08 18.10 -16.45
C PHE A 37 -4.43 17.85 -15.09
N TYR A 38 -3.11 17.67 -15.10
CA TYR A 38 -2.34 17.54 -13.87
C TYR A 38 -1.05 18.36 -13.95
N THR A 39 -0.89 19.27 -13.00
CA THR A 39 0.31 20.08 -12.81
C THR A 39 1.03 19.66 -11.53
N ALA A 40 2.35 19.55 -11.59
CA ALA A 40 3.19 19.26 -10.44
C ALA A 40 4.31 20.29 -10.31
N LYS A 41 4.76 20.51 -9.08
CA LYS A 41 5.89 21.38 -8.80
C LYS A 41 7.19 20.57 -8.91
N GLN A 42 8.02 20.89 -9.89
CA GLN A 42 9.34 20.28 -10.10
C GLN A 42 10.38 21.40 -10.11
N ASN A 43 11.41 21.32 -9.25
CA ASN A 43 12.44 22.35 -9.10
C ASN A 43 11.88 23.77 -8.94
N ASN A 44 10.86 23.93 -8.08
CA ASN A 44 10.11 25.16 -7.87
C ASN A 44 9.34 25.73 -9.09
N LYS A 45 9.33 25.06 -10.24
CA LYS A 45 8.51 25.41 -11.41
C LYS A 45 7.28 24.51 -11.48
N LEU A 46 6.16 25.07 -11.92
CA LEU A 46 4.97 24.28 -12.24
C LEU A 46 5.14 23.68 -13.63
N VAL A 47 5.07 22.36 -13.72
CA VAL A 47 5.16 21.60 -14.97
C VAL A 47 3.86 20.84 -15.15
N THR A 48 3.24 20.96 -16.32
CA THR A 48 2.08 20.15 -16.69
C THR A 48 2.54 18.77 -17.08
N ILE A 49 2.06 17.76 -16.35
CA ILE A 49 2.41 16.35 -16.54
C ILE A 49 1.34 15.62 -17.36
N LEU A 50 0.06 15.95 -17.15
CA LEU A 50 -1.04 15.39 -17.93
C LEU A 50 -1.79 16.52 -18.62
N ASN A 51 -2.03 16.34 -19.91
CA ASN A 51 -2.60 17.35 -20.81
C ASN A 51 -3.91 16.82 -21.37
N ASP A 52 -5.03 17.32 -20.84
CA ASP A 52 -6.37 17.11 -21.38
C ASP A 52 -6.73 15.64 -21.67
N ILE A 53 -6.57 14.76 -20.68
CA ILE A 53 -6.83 13.33 -20.88
C ILE A 53 -8.32 13.01 -20.77
N CYS A 54 -8.81 12.17 -21.69
CA CYS A 54 -10.20 11.70 -21.79
C CYS A 54 -10.24 10.17 -21.89
N GLY A 55 -11.13 9.51 -21.15
CA GLY A 55 -11.26 8.06 -21.20
C GLY A 55 -12.30 7.48 -20.24
N GLU A 56 -12.43 6.16 -20.29
CA GLU A 56 -13.42 5.40 -19.51
C GLU A 56 -12.83 4.07 -19.04
N LEU A 57 -13.09 3.71 -17.78
CA LEU A 57 -12.79 2.40 -17.19
C LEU A 57 -14.09 1.73 -16.76
N LYS A 58 -14.21 0.42 -17.04
CA LYS A 58 -15.43 -0.36 -16.78
C LYS A 58 -15.15 -1.55 -15.86
N SER A 59 -16.13 -1.87 -15.03
CA SER A 59 -16.15 -3.08 -14.21
C SER A 59 -16.10 -4.34 -15.10
N GLY A 60 -15.44 -5.39 -14.62
CA GLY A 60 -15.31 -6.63 -15.40
C GLY A 60 -14.11 -6.65 -16.34
N ARG A 61 -13.35 -5.55 -16.45
CA ARG A 61 -12.30 -5.37 -17.46
C ARG A 61 -10.95 -5.10 -16.82
N LEU A 62 -9.93 -5.77 -17.36
CA LEU A 62 -8.53 -5.57 -17.02
C LEU A 62 -7.88 -4.62 -18.03
N THR A 63 -7.45 -3.45 -17.56
CA THR A 63 -6.88 -2.38 -18.39
C THR A 63 -5.36 -2.29 -18.22
N ALA A 64 -4.60 -2.28 -19.32
CA ALA A 64 -3.17 -1.99 -19.33
C ALA A 64 -2.91 -0.52 -19.67
N VAL A 65 -2.04 0.15 -18.93
CA VAL A 65 -1.52 1.48 -19.26
C VAL A 65 -0.09 1.32 -19.79
N LEU A 66 0.10 1.71 -21.04
CA LEU A 66 1.34 1.63 -21.81
C LEU A 66 1.83 3.03 -22.20
N GLY A 67 3.11 3.14 -22.53
CA GLY A 67 3.76 4.38 -22.95
C GLY A 67 5.24 4.40 -22.56
N PRO A 68 6.06 5.26 -23.17
CA PRO A 68 7.48 5.38 -22.86
C PRO A 68 7.70 5.89 -21.43
N SER A 69 8.95 5.80 -20.97
CA SER A 69 9.36 6.40 -19.71
C SER A 69 9.10 7.91 -19.73
N GLY A 70 8.56 8.46 -18.64
CA GLY A 70 8.17 9.87 -18.58
C GLY A 70 6.84 10.24 -19.25
N ALA A 71 6.12 9.30 -19.88
CA ALA A 71 4.83 9.58 -20.53
C ALA A 71 3.67 9.97 -19.58
N GLY A 72 3.86 9.86 -18.26
CA GLY A 72 2.83 10.18 -17.27
C GLY A 72 2.01 8.98 -16.76
N LYS A 73 2.43 7.73 -17.02
CA LYS A 73 1.72 6.48 -16.63
C LYS A 73 1.41 6.39 -15.13
N THR A 74 2.41 6.58 -14.28
CA THR A 74 2.22 6.62 -12.81
C THR A 74 1.41 7.84 -12.39
N SER A 75 1.53 8.96 -13.11
CA SER A 75 0.81 10.19 -12.80
C SER A 75 -0.70 10.04 -13.06
N ILE A 76 -1.10 9.45 -14.19
CA ILE A 76 -2.52 9.16 -14.45
C ILE A 76 -3.09 8.20 -13.40
N LEU A 77 -2.33 7.17 -13.01
CA LEU A 77 -2.76 6.23 -11.96
C LEU A 77 -2.98 6.94 -10.61
N ASN A 78 -2.09 7.85 -10.25
CA ASN A 78 -2.19 8.65 -9.01
C ASN A 78 -3.37 9.63 -9.02
N VAL A 79 -3.69 10.22 -10.18
CA VAL A 79 -4.83 11.12 -10.36
C VAL A 79 -6.14 10.33 -10.31
N LEU A 80 -6.25 9.23 -11.06
CA LEU A 80 -7.47 8.41 -11.14
C LEU A 80 -7.77 7.63 -9.85
N SER A 81 -6.76 7.25 -9.07
CA SER A 81 -6.95 6.67 -7.73
C SER A 81 -7.34 7.69 -6.66
N GLY A 82 -7.07 8.97 -6.91
CA GLY A 82 -7.25 10.04 -5.93
C GLY A 82 -6.23 10.07 -4.81
N PHE A 83 -5.11 9.35 -5.00
CA PHE A 83 -3.93 9.50 -4.17
C PHE A 83 -3.39 10.94 -4.22
N LYS A 84 -3.37 11.55 -5.42
CA LYS A 84 -3.07 12.99 -5.60
C LYS A 84 -4.35 13.80 -5.85
N ALA A 85 -4.52 14.86 -5.07
CA ALA A 85 -5.65 15.80 -5.17
C ALA A 85 -5.24 17.24 -5.53
N SER A 86 -3.97 17.60 -5.30
CA SER A 86 -3.45 18.94 -5.61
C SER A 86 -3.02 19.03 -7.07
N GLY A 87 -3.34 20.15 -7.74
CA GLY A 87 -2.90 20.44 -9.11
C GLY A 87 -3.67 19.66 -10.19
N VAL A 88 -4.79 19.03 -9.84
CA VAL A 88 -5.67 18.32 -10.77
C VAL A 88 -6.85 19.23 -11.14
N SER A 89 -7.13 19.38 -12.44
CA SER A 89 -8.34 20.01 -12.96
C SER A 89 -9.04 19.08 -13.96
N GLY A 90 -10.27 19.39 -14.33
CA GLY A 90 -11.11 18.56 -15.21
C GLY A 90 -12.22 17.82 -14.46
N LYS A 91 -12.96 16.98 -15.18
CA LYS A 91 -14.14 16.28 -14.66
C LYS A 91 -13.89 14.78 -14.58
N ILE A 92 -13.91 14.24 -13.37
CA ILE A 92 -13.85 12.80 -13.10
C ILE A 92 -15.18 12.40 -12.45
N THR A 93 -15.89 11.47 -13.09
CA THR A 93 -17.16 10.93 -12.59
C THR A 93 -17.03 9.44 -12.29
N PHE A 94 -17.62 9.02 -11.18
CA PHE A 94 -17.74 7.61 -10.80
C PHE A 94 -19.23 7.26 -10.77
N ASN A 95 -19.64 6.30 -11.60
CA ASN A 95 -21.05 5.94 -11.81
C ASN A 95 -21.95 7.13 -12.19
N GLY A 96 -21.40 8.13 -12.88
CA GLY A 96 -22.11 9.34 -13.31
C GLY A 96 -22.13 10.47 -12.28
N GLU A 97 -21.71 10.21 -11.03
CA GLU A 97 -21.58 11.24 -10.00
C GLU A 97 -20.18 11.85 -9.98
N GLU A 98 -20.07 13.14 -9.71
CA GLU A 98 -18.76 13.79 -9.60
C GLU A 98 -17.95 13.24 -8.42
N ARG A 99 -16.66 13.03 -8.69
CA ARG A 99 -15.78 12.39 -7.73
C ARG A 99 -15.49 13.30 -6.55
N ASN A 100 -16.10 13.02 -5.40
CA ASN A 100 -15.62 13.52 -4.12
C ASN A 100 -14.36 12.73 -3.69
N ASN A 101 -13.21 13.39 -3.63
CA ASN A 101 -11.92 12.76 -3.30
C ASN A 101 -11.93 11.97 -1.97
N LEU A 102 -12.64 12.45 -0.94
CA LEU A 102 -12.66 11.79 0.37
C LEU A 102 -13.51 10.50 0.34
N ALA A 103 -14.67 10.55 -0.30
CA ALA A 103 -15.54 9.39 -0.47
C ALA A 103 -14.92 8.38 -1.45
N TYR A 104 -14.35 8.86 -2.55
CA TYR A 104 -13.76 8.03 -3.60
C TYR A 104 -12.54 7.24 -3.10
N ARG A 105 -11.72 7.87 -2.24
CA ARG A 105 -10.61 7.16 -1.60
C ARG A 105 -11.06 5.93 -0.83
N LYS A 106 -12.33 5.87 -0.36
CA LYS A 106 -12.87 4.69 0.34
C LYS A 106 -13.17 3.53 -0.61
N VAL A 107 -13.49 3.81 -1.87
CA VAL A 107 -13.85 2.78 -2.87
C VAL A 107 -12.68 2.44 -3.81
N SER A 108 -11.60 3.22 -3.78
CA SER A 108 -10.40 3.04 -4.60
C SER A 108 -9.21 2.54 -3.77
N SER A 109 -8.43 1.64 -4.37
CA SER A 109 -7.15 1.16 -3.83
C SER A 109 -6.02 1.40 -4.83
N TYR A 110 -4.89 1.90 -4.34
CA TYR A 110 -3.66 2.09 -5.12
C TYR A 110 -2.53 1.24 -4.51
N ILE A 111 -1.90 0.42 -5.35
CA ILE A 111 -0.78 -0.44 -5.00
C ILE A 111 0.46 0.08 -5.74
N PRO A 112 1.42 0.70 -5.03
CA PRO A 112 2.66 1.16 -5.66
C PRO A 112 3.54 0.00 -6.12
N GLN A 113 4.54 0.34 -6.95
CA GLN A 113 5.58 -0.59 -7.39
C GLN A 113 6.32 -1.15 -6.17
N ASP A 114 6.88 -0.26 -5.34
CA ASP A 114 7.54 -0.59 -4.09
C ASP A 114 6.55 -0.60 -2.92
N PHE A 115 6.24 -1.81 -2.46
CA PHE A 115 5.33 -2.02 -1.33
C PHE A 115 6.11 -2.46 -0.09
N ALA A 116 6.30 -1.53 0.85
CA ALA A 116 6.99 -1.79 2.10
C ALA A 116 6.22 -2.80 2.97
N LEU A 117 6.89 -3.81 3.51
CA LEU A 117 6.29 -4.84 4.37
C LEU A 117 7.18 -5.07 5.59
N LEU A 118 6.59 -5.59 6.68
CA LEU A 118 7.34 -5.98 7.87
C LEU A 118 7.95 -7.38 7.67
N ASP A 119 9.25 -7.40 7.43
CA ASP A 119 10.02 -8.58 7.04
C ASP A 119 10.03 -9.72 8.07
N LEU A 120 9.83 -9.40 9.36
CA LEU A 120 9.86 -10.36 10.48
C LEU A 120 8.47 -10.90 10.88
N LEU A 121 7.41 -10.50 10.18
CA LEU A 121 6.09 -11.09 10.33
C LEU A 121 5.89 -12.22 9.33
N THR A 122 4.98 -13.14 9.64
CA THR A 122 4.52 -14.15 8.67
C THR A 122 3.41 -13.61 7.79
N VAL A 123 3.12 -14.28 6.67
CA VAL A 123 1.97 -13.95 5.81
C VAL A 123 0.67 -13.93 6.61
N GLN A 124 0.40 -14.96 7.42
CA GLN A 124 -0.79 -15.05 8.27
C GLN A 124 -0.91 -13.87 9.25
N GLU A 125 0.18 -13.52 9.92
CA GLU A 125 0.18 -12.43 10.90
C GLU A 125 0.00 -11.07 10.23
N THR A 126 0.66 -10.86 9.10
CA THR A 126 0.53 -9.62 8.32
C THR A 126 -0.92 -9.43 7.87
N MET A 127 -1.57 -10.49 7.40
CA MET A 127 -2.98 -10.48 7.03
C MET A 127 -3.89 -10.26 8.24
N SER A 128 -3.63 -10.93 9.36
CA SER A 128 -4.42 -10.78 10.59
C SER A 128 -4.34 -9.35 11.13
N ASP A 129 -3.14 -8.77 11.20
CA ASP A 129 -2.92 -7.38 11.62
C ASP A 129 -3.62 -6.40 10.66
N SER A 130 -3.57 -6.66 9.35
CA SER A 130 -4.26 -5.84 8.34
C SER A 130 -5.77 -5.88 8.51
N VAL A 131 -6.35 -7.06 8.75
CA VAL A 131 -7.79 -7.25 9.00
C VAL A 131 -8.22 -6.58 10.30
N ASP A 132 -7.43 -6.71 11.35
CA ASP A 132 -7.73 -6.11 12.65
C ASP A 132 -7.68 -4.57 12.65
N LEU A 133 -6.89 -3.97 11.75
CA LEU A 133 -6.78 -2.52 11.59
C LEU A 133 -7.78 -1.96 10.58
N LYS A 134 -8.06 -2.68 9.48
CA LYS A 134 -8.92 -2.19 8.39
C LYS A 134 -10.41 -2.44 8.61
N LEU A 135 -10.80 -3.52 9.30
CA LEU A 135 -12.20 -3.87 9.51
C LEU A 135 -12.76 -3.31 10.83
N PRO A 136 -14.09 -3.08 10.92
CA PRO A 136 -14.74 -2.62 12.14
C PRO A 136 -14.46 -3.50 13.34
N SER A 137 -14.55 -2.91 14.54
CA SER A 137 -14.36 -3.64 15.79
C SER A 137 -15.46 -4.66 16.06
N GLU A 138 -16.65 -4.42 15.49
CA GLU A 138 -17.87 -5.20 15.58
C GLU A 138 -17.79 -6.52 14.79
N THR A 139 -16.88 -6.59 13.81
CA THR A 139 -16.66 -7.79 12.99
C THR A 139 -16.15 -8.92 13.87
N LYS A 140 -16.86 -10.06 13.89
CA LYS A 140 -16.51 -11.22 14.71
C LYS A 140 -15.15 -11.80 14.29
N SER A 141 -14.39 -12.32 15.25
CA SER A 141 -13.08 -12.93 14.97
C SER A 141 -13.15 -14.08 13.96
N GLU A 142 -14.22 -14.88 13.98
CA GLU A 142 -14.42 -15.97 13.01
C GLU A 142 -14.62 -15.45 11.58
N GLU A 143 -15.32 -14.33 11.42
CA GLU A 143 -15.53 -13.70 10.11
C GLU A 143 -14.23 -13.10 9.58
N LYS A 144 -13.47 -12.44 10.46
CA LYS A 144 -12.12 -11.96 10.15
C LYS A 144 -11.21 -13.09 9.66
N GLU A 145 -11.22 -14.22 10.35
CA GLU A 145 -10.42 -15.38 9.97
C GLU A 145 -10.86 -15.99 8.62
N LYS A 146 -12.18 -16.06 8.37
CA LYS A 146 -12.72 -16.47 7.06
C LYS A 146 -12.21 -15.58 5.94
N ILE A 147 -12.26 -14.25 6.11
CA ILE A 147 -11.74 -13.29 5.12
C ILE A 147 -10.25 -13.54 4.83
N VAL A 148 -9.44 -13.75 5.87
CA VAL A 148 -8.01 -14.09 5.69
C VAL A 148 -7.83 -15.39 4.91
N ASN A 149 -8.55 -16.45 5.28
CA ASN A 149 -8.48 -17.75 4.63
C ASN A 149 -8.89 -17.67 3.15
N ASP A 150 -9.95 -16.94 2.84
CA ASP A 150 -10.46 -16.81 1.48
C ASP A 150 -9.45 -16.04 0.60
N ILE A 151 -8.87 -14.94 1.10
CA ILE A 151 -7.85 -14.19 0.35
C ILE A 151 -6.59 -15.03 0.11
N ILE A 152 -6.12 -15.78 1.12
CA ILE A 152 -4.95 -16.66 0.98
C ILE A 152 -5.21 -17.74 -0.08
N ARG A 153 -6.43 -18.27 -0.16
CA ARG A 153 -6.84 -19.24 -1.18
C ARG A 153 -6.92 -18.63 -2.58
N ILE A 154 -7.56 -17.48 -2.73
CA ILE A 154 -7.69 -16.77 -4.02
C ILE A 154 -6.31 -16.49 -4.63
N LEU A 155 -5.35 -16.08 -3.80
CA LEU A 155 -3.98 -15.76 -4.26
C LEU A 155 -3.03 -16.96 -4.22
N ASN A 156 -3.53 -18.16 -3.91
CA ASN A 156 -2.76 -19.40 -3.84
C ASN A 156 -1.49 -19.27 -2.97
N MET A 157 -1.66 -18.75 -1.76
CA MET A 157 -0.58 -18.47 -0.81
C MET A 157 -0.52 -19.48 0.36
N GLU A 158 -1.25 -20.59 0.29
CA GLU A 158 -1.34 -21.56 1.41
C GLU A 158 0.03 -22.12 1.81
N LYS A 159 0.89 -22.42 0.83
CA LYS A 159 2.24 -22.94 1.07
C LYS A 159 3.16 -21.98 1.82
N CYS A 160 2.97 -20.67 1.67
CA CYS A 160 3.80 -19.64 2.29
C CYS A 160 3.12 -18.94 3.48
N ARG A 161 1.95 -19.42 3.90
CA ARG A 161 1.12 -18.85 4.98
C ARG A 161 1.87 -18.59 6.30
N HIS A 162 2.71 -19.54 6.72
CA HIS A 162 3.50 -19.45 7.96
C HIS A 162 4.96 -19.02 7.73
N ARG A 163 5.32 -18.67 6.49
CA ARG A 163 6.67 -18.22 6.14
C ARG A 163 6.83 -16.74 6.49
N LEU A 164 8.01 -16.37 6.98
CA LEU A 164 8.39 -14.97 7.21
C LEU A 164 8.42 -14.20 5.88
N VAL A 165 7.97 -12.95 5.90
CA VAL A 165 7.91 -12.07 4.73
C VAL A 165 9.28 -11.91 4.07
N ARG A 166 10.36 -11.77 4.84
CA ARG A 166 11.74 -11.69 4.31
C ARG A 166 12.17 -12.89 3.49
N ASN A 167 11.55 -14.05 3.72
CA ASN A 167 11.90 -15.28 3.03
C ASN A 167 11.03 -15.52 1.80
N LEU A 168 10.03 -14.67 1.49
CA LEU A 168 9.16 -14.85 0.33
C LEU A 168 9.90 -14.57 -0.98
N SER A 169 9.51 -15.25 -2.06
CA SER A 169 9.95 -14.86 -3.40
C SER A 169 9.37 -13.50 -3.81
N GLY A 170 9.94 -12.84 -4.82
CA GLY A 170 9.41 -11.57 -5.33
C GLY A 170 7.93 -11.66 -5.72
N GLY A 171 7.55 -12.75 -6.39
CA GLY A 171 6.15 -12.99 -6.80
C GLY A 171 5.22 -13.23 -5.61
N GLU A 172 5.66 -14.00 -4.61
CA GLU A 172 4.92 -14.21 -3.36
C GLU A 172 4.74 -12.92 -2.56
N ARG A 173 5.80 -12.11 -2.48
CA ARG A 173 5.77 -10.79 -1.81
C ARG A 173 4.81 -9.84 -2.51
N LYS A 174 4.77 -9.84 -3.84
CA LYS A 174 3.80 -9.04 -4.61
C LYS A 174 2.38 -9.55 -4.41
N ARG A 175 2.14 -10.87 -4.39
CA ARG A 175 0.81 -11.42 -4.03
C ARG A 175 0.37 -10.98 -2.63
N LEU A 176 1.27 -10.99 -1.64
CA LEU A 176 0.97 -10.46 -0.30
C LEU A 176 0.56 -8.98 -0.33
N SER A 177 1.21 -8.15 -1.15
CA SER A 177 0.83 -6.74 -1.29
C SER A 177 -0.60 -6.55 -1.81
N ILE A 178 -1.02 -7.40 -2.76
CA ILE A 178 -2.38 -7.43 -3.30
C ILE A 178 -3.35 -7.92 -2.22
N ALA A 179 -2.99 -8.99 -1.50
CA ALA A 179 -3.79 -9.60 -0.43
C ALA A 179 -4.19 -8.58 0.64
N ILE A 180 -3.23 -7.78 1.09
CA ILE A 180 -3.42 -6.76 2.12
C ILE A 180 -4.47 -5.72 1.71
N GLU A 181 -4.51 -5.33 0.44
CA GLU A 181 -5.48 -4.35 -0.06
C GLU A 181 -6.87 -4.96 -0.36
N LEU A 182 -6.90 -6.25 -0.70
CA LEU A 182 -8.16 -7.00 -0.90
C LEU A 182 -9.01 -7.13 0.36
N VAL A 183 -8.42 -6.98 1.55
CA VAL A 183 -9.14 -7.01 2.85
C VAL A 183 -10.35 -6.07 2.88
N THR A 184 -10.25 -4.90 2.24
CA THR A 184 -11.36 -3.91 2.21
C THR A 184 -12.36 -4.13 1.07
N ASN A 185 -12.15 -5.17 0.27
CA ASN A 185 -12.92 -5.49 -0.91
C ASN A 185 -13.18 -4.27 -1.84
N PRO A 186 -12.15 -3.55 -2.30
CA PRO A 186 -12.34 -2.35 -3.11
C PRO A 186 -12.87 -2.69 -4.52
N PRO A 187 -13.87 -1.95 -5.04
CA PRO A 187 -14.40 -2.14 -6.40
C PRO A 187 -13.44 -1.63 -7.49
N ILE A 188 -12.52 -0.72 -7.16
CA ILE A 188 -11.53 -0.17 -8.09
C ILE A 188 -10.12 -0.37 -7.53
N MET A 189 -9.24 -0.97 -8.32
CA MET A 189 -7.86 -1.23 -7.94
C MET A 189 -6.88 -0.76 -9.03
N PHE A 190 -5.88 -0.01 -8.60
CA PHE A 190 -4.81 0.54 -9.42
C PHE A 190 -3.48 -0.09 -9.03
N PHE A 191 -2.76 -0.64 -9.99
CA PHE A 191 -1.47 -1.31 -9.79
C PHE A 191 -0.38 -0.63 -10.59
N ASP A 192 0.63 -0.11 -9.89
CA ASP A 192 1.81 0.49 -10.50
C ASP A 192 2.88 -0.59 -10.68
N GLU A 193 3.20 -0.90 -11.93
CA GLU A 193 4.17 -1.92 -12.35
C GLU A 193 4.11 -3.24 -11.55
N PRO A 194 2.96 -3.96 -11.56
CA PRO A 194 2.80 -5.16 -10.75
C PRO A 194 3.72 -6.33 -11.15
N THR A 195 4.31 -6.28 -12.35
CA THR A 195 5.18 -7.31 -12.91
C THR A 195 6.67 -6.96 -12.83
N SER A 196 7.02 -5.80 -12.27
CA SER A 196 8.41 -5.34 -12.18
C SER A 196 9.22 -6.22 -11.22
N GLY A 197 10.44 -6.58 -11.62
CA GLY A 197 11.34 -7.42 -10.83
C GLY A 197 10.93 -8.90 -10.70
N LEU A 198 10.00 -9.38 -11.55
CA LEU A 198 9.52 -10.76 -11.55
C LEU A 198 9.95 -11.52 -12.80
N ASP A 199 10.08 -12.84 -12.67
CA ASP A 199 10.22 -13.73 -13.81
C ASP A 199 8.92 -13.81 -14.63
N SER A 200 9.02 -14.31 -15.84
CA SER A 200 7.89 -14.38 -16.79
C SER A 200 6.74 -15.26 -16.30
N VAL A 201 7.03 -16.34 -15.55
CA VAL A 201 6.00 -17.25 -15.02
C VAL A 201 5.26 -16.56 -13.86
N SER A 202 5.98 -15.98 -12.90
CA SER A 202 5.36 -15.23 -11.80
C SER A 202 4.55 -14.04 -12.29
N SER A 203 5.05 -13.31 -13.30
CA SER A 203 4.33 -12.19 -13.91
C SER A 203 3.00 -12.63 -14.52
N LEU A 204 3.00 -13.72 -15.29
CA LEU A 204 1.78 -14.28 -15.88
C LEU A 204 0.78 -14.71 -14.80
N GLN A 205 1.25 -15.34 -13.71
CA GLN A 205 0.39 -15.73 -12.59
C GLN A 205 -0.27 -14.52 -11.94
N ILE A 206 0.47 -13.45 -11.67
CA ILE A 206 -0.09 -12.23 -11.08
C ILE A 206 -1.15 -11.62 -11.99
N ILE A 207 -0.88 -11.48 -13.29
CA ILE A 207 -1.87 -10.92 -14.22
C ILE A 207 -3.09 -11.83 -14.33
N ASN A 208 -2.95 -13.14 -14.26
CA ASN A 208 -4.11 -14.06 -14.20
C ASN A 208 -4.94 -13.86 -12.93
N TYR A 209 -4.32 -13.68 -11.76
CA TYR A 209 -5.07 -13.36 -10.53
C TYR A 209 -5.79 -12.01 -10.66
N LEU A 210 -5.12 -10.98 -11.21
CA LEU A 210 -5.75 -9.69 -11.49
C LEU A 210 -6.89 -9.83 -12.50
N LYS A 211 -6.75 -10.70 -13.50
CA LYS A 211 -7.83 -10.98 -14.45
C LYS A 211 -9.03 -11.61 -13.77
N GLN A 212 -8.82 -12.58 -12.87
CA GLN A 212 -9.90 -13.19 -12.09
C GLN A 212 -10.62 -12.15 -11.22
N LEU A 213 -9.86 -11.31 -10.51
CA LEU A 213 -10.43 -10.22 -9.73
C LEU A 213 -11.24 -9.21 -10.58
N ALA A 214 -10.83 -8.98 -11.82
CA ALA A 214 -11.58 -8.14 -12.75
C ALA A 214 -12.89 -8.84 -13.14
N LEU A 215 -12.85 -10.12 -13.50
CA LEU A 215 -14.01 -10.94 -13.86
C LEU A 215 -15.05 -11.03 -12.73
N ASP A 216 -14.61 -10.95 -11.47
CA ASP A 216 -15.51 -10.87 -10.31
C ASP A 216 -16.33 -9.56 -10.27
N GLY A 217 -16.09 -8.60 -11.16
CA GLY A 217 -16.82 -7.33 -11.25
C GLY A 217 -16.05 -6.11 -10.76
N ARG A 218 -14.73 -6.19 -10.64
CA ARG A 218 -13.88 -5.04 -10.26
C ARG A 218 -13.39 -4.27 -11.48
N ILE A 219 -13.04 -3.01 -11.28
CA ILE A 219 -12.24 -2.22 -12.23
C ILE A 219 -10.77 -2.42 -11.85
N ILE A 220 -9.97 -2.96 -12.76
CA ILE A 220 -8.54 -3.17 -12.52
C ILE A 220 -7.71 -2.50 -13.61
N VAL A 221 -6.79 -1.64 -13.17
CA VAL A 221 -5.89 -0.90 -14.03
C VAL A 221 -4.44 -1.16 -13.62
N CYS A 222 -3.61 -1.54 -14.58
CA CYS A 222 -2.21 -1.85 -14.35
C CYS A 222 -1.31 -1.03 -15.27
N VAL A 223 -0.32 -0.35 -14.71
CA VAL A 223 0.81 0.19 -15.49
C VAL A 223 1.77 -0.95 -15.78
N ILE A 224 2.11 -1.21 -17.03
CA ILE A 224 3.07 -2.28 -17.39
C ILE A 224 4.15 -1.73 -18.29
N HIS A 225 5.40 -1.97 -17.88
CA HIS A 225 6.58 -1.71 -18.68
C HIS A 225 6.78 -2.89 -19.66
N GLN A 226 6.59 -2.65 -20.97
CA GLN A 226 6.84 -3.61 -22.05
C GLN A 226 6.29 -5.04 -21.82
N PRO A 227 4.96 -5.25 -21.90
CA PRO A 227 4.39 -6.59 -21.72
C PRO A 227 4.72 -7.52 -22.88
N SER A 228 5.11 -8.75 -22.57
CA SER A 228 5.24 -9.82 -23.58
C SER A 228 3.91 -10.10 -24.29
N SER A 229 3.96 -10.64 -25.50
CA SER A 229 2.75 -10.98 -26.27
C SER A 229 1.82 -11.95 -25.54
N LYS A 230 2.35 -12.84 -24.68
CA LYS A 230 1.54 -13.73 -23.82
C LYS A 230 0.75 -12.94 -22.78
N LEU A 231 1.39 -11.96 -22.15
CA LEU A 231 0.80 -11.13 -21.11
C LEU A 231 -0.22 -10.16 -21.70
N MET A 232 0.09 -9.58 -22.88
CA MET A 232 -0.81 -8.70 -23.62
C MET A 232 -2.13 -9.37 -24.03
N LYS A 233 -2.16 -10.69 -24.18
CA LYS A 233 -3.39 -11.44 -24.47
C LYS A 233 -4.42 -11.38 -23.34
N LEU A 234 -3.98 -11.20 -22.08
CA LEU A 234 -4.86 -11.21 -20.91
C LEU A 234 -5.64 -9.90 -20.72
N PHE A 235 -5.15 -8.80 -21.27
CA PHE A 235 -5.77 -7.48 -21.18
C PHE A 235 -6.97 -7.34 -22.12
N ASP A 236 -8.03 -6.74 -21.58
CA ASP A 236 -9.26 -6.41 -22.31
C ASP A 236 -9.16 -5.03 -22.95
N ASP A 237 -8.67 -4.07 -22.18
CA ASP A 237 -8.52 -2.66 -22.57
C ASP A 237 -7.06 -2.22 -22.48
N VAL A 238 -6.71 -1.22 -23.28
CA VAL A 238 -5.39 -0.61 -23.34
C VAL A 238 -5.54 0.91 -23.36
N ILE A 239 -4.70 1.56 -22.57
CA ILE A 239 -4.49 3.00 -22.58
C ILE A 239 -3.05 3.24 -23.02
N VAL A 240 -2.86 4.04 -24.06
CA VAL A 240 -1.53 4.40 -24.58
C VAL A 240 -1.28 5.89 -24.29
N MET A 241 -0.21 6.15 -23.56
CA MET A 241 0.21 7.49 -23.14
C MET A 241 1.46 7.93 -23.89
N SER A 242 1.52 9.20 -24.30
CA SER A 242 2.75 9.84 -24.80
C SER A 242 2.84 11.27 -24.30
N ARG A 243 3.96 11.63 -23.65
CA ARG A 243 4.25 13.00 -23.16
C ARG A 243 3.10 13.69 -22.42
N GLY A 244 2.37 12.93 -21.59
CA GLY A 244 1.23 13.45 -20.83
C GLY A 244 -0.11 13.49 -21.57
N ASN A 245 -0.12 13.20 -22.88
CA ASN A 245 -1.31 13.05 -23.69
C ASN A 245 -1.76 11.57 -23.73
N MET A 246 -3.05 11.36 -23.92
CA MET A 246 -3.63 10.03 -24.13
C MET A 246 -3.87 9.78 -25.61
N VAL A 247 -3.00 8.96 -26.22
CA VAL A 247 -3.03 8.62 -27.65
C VAL A 247 -4.19 7.68 -27.97
N TYR A 248 -4.45 6.73 -27.08
CA TYR A 248 -5.52 5.75 -27.25
C TYR A 248 -6.08 5.32 -25.90
N SER A 249 -7.39 5.08 -25.85
CA SER A 249 -8.07 4.41 -24.74
C SER A 249 -9.22 3.58 -25.26
N GLY A 250 -9.23 2.28 -24.94
CA GLY A 250 -10.35 1.42 -25.28
C GLY A 250 -9.98 -0.05 -25.41
N PRO A 251 -10.84 -0.86 -26.05
CA PRO A 251 -10.60 -2.28 -26.25
C PRO A 251 -9.30 -2.54 -26.99
N LYS A 252 -8.55 -3.56 -26.55
CA LYS A 252 -7.30 -3.97 -27.22
C LYS A 252 -7.51 -4.30 -28.70
N ALA A 253 -8.64 -4.93 -29.03
CA ALA A 253 -8.96 -5.34 -30.40
C ALA A 253 -9.07 -4.16 -31.37
N ASP A 254 -9.52 -3.01 -30.89
CA ASP A 254 -9.72 -1.80 -31.71
C ASP A 254 -8.43 -0.96 -31.85
N MET A 255 -7.38 -1.28 -31.09
CA MET A 255 -6.15 -0.48 -31.04
C MET A 255 -5.42 -0.45 -32.39
N ILE A 256 -5.14 -1.64 -32.96
CA ILE A 256 -4.40 -1.74 -34.24
C ILE A 256 -5.19 -1.10 -35.39
N PRO A 257 -6.50 -1.40 -35.60
CA PRO A 257 -7.29 -0.73 -36.63
C PRO A 257 -7.35 0.80 -36.48
N THR A 258 -7.31 1.31 -35.25
CA THR A 258 -7.30 2.76 -35.02
C THR A 258 -5.96 3.38 -35.42
N PHE A 259 -4.85 2.70 -35.16
CA PHE A 259 -3.52 3.17 -35.56
C PHE A 259 -3.32 3.08 -37.07
N GLU A 260 -3.84 2.03 -37.72
CA GLU A 260 -3.84 1.90 -39.18
C GLU A 260 -4.63 3.01 -39.86
N LYS A 261 -5.80 3.39 -39.32
CA LYS A 261 -6.59 4.53 -39.82
C LYS A 261 -5.86 5.86 -39.71
N ALA A 262 -4.98 6.01 -38.72
CA ALA A 262 -4.15 7.20 -38.57
C ALA A 262 -2.89 7.21 -39.46
N GLY A 263 -2.63 6.10 -40.19
CA GLY A 263 -1.52 6.00 -41.14
C GLY A 263 -0.32 5.18 -40.67
N PHE A 264 -0.41 4.48 -39.54
CA PHE A 264 0.65 3.58 -39.06
C PHE A 264 0.50 2.18 -39.65
N THR A 265 1.59 1.56 -40.08
CA THR A 265 1.58 0.19 -40.62
C THR A 265 1.99 -0.81 -39.55
N PHE A 266 1.12 -1.77 -39.26
CA PHE A 266 1.41 -2.82 -38.29
C PHE A 266 2.19 -3.97 -38.94
N PRO A 267 3.43 -4.29 -38.52
CA PRO A 267 4.21 -5.37 -39.12
C PRO A 267 3.65 -6.75 -38.73
N GLU A 268 3.75 -7.70 -39.65
CA GLU A 268 3.34 -9.09 -39.41
C GLU A 268 4.23 -9.73 -38.31
N TYR A 269 3.62 -10.43 -37.36
CA TYR A 269 4.29 -11.07 -36.21
C TYR A 269 4.93 -10.12 -35.17
N TYR A 270 4.58 -8.83 -35.20
CA TYR A 270 5.05 -7.89 -34.19
C TYR A 270 4.19 -7.92 -32.92
N ASN A 271 4.76 -7.55 -31.78
CA ASN A 271 4.02 -7.47 -30.53
C ASN A 271 3.17 -6.18 -30.51
N PRO A 272 1.84 -6.25 -30.34
CA PRO A 272 0.99 -5.05 -30.32
C PRO A 272 1.40 -4.02 -29.26
N ALA A 273 1.96 -4.47 -28.14
CA ALA A 273 2.42 -3.56 -27.10
C ALA A 273 3.71 -2.82 -27.50
N ASP A 274 4.64 -3.49 -28.17
CA ASP A 274 5.87 -2.87 -28.65
C ASP A 274 5.56 -1.88 -29.77
N PHE A 275 4.63 -2.22 -30.67
CA PHE A 275 4.09 -1.28 -31.67
C PHE A 275 3.50 -0.02 -31.03
N ALA A 276 2.64 -0.19 -30.02
CA ALA A 276 2.05 0.95 -29.33
C ALA A 276 3.11 1.83 -28.65
N LEU A 277 4.17 1.22 -28.11
CA LEU A 277 5.29 1.95 -27.51
C LEU A 277 6.11 2.71 -28.54
N GLU A 278 6.38 2.11 -29.69
CA GLU A 278 7.09 2.72 -30.81
C GLU A 278 6.34 3.94 -31.36
N VAL A 279 5.05 3.76 -31.71
CA VAL A 279 4.15 4.84 -32.15
C VAL A 279 4.09 5.97 -31.12
N SER A 280 4.05 5.63 -29.82
CA SER A 280 4.00 6.63 -28.75
C SER A 280 5.35 7.33 -28.47
N SER A 281 6.47 6.78 -28.99
CA SER A 281 7.82 7.33 -28.80
C SER A 281 8.25 8.25 -29.95
N GLU A 282 7.62 8.13 -31.12
CA GLU A 282 7.88 9.01 -32.25
C GLU A 282 7.57 10.48 -31.90
N GLU A 283 8.47 11.38 -32.31
CA GLU A 283 8.33 12.80 -32.04
C GLU A 283 7.62 13.53 -33.19
N HIS A 284 6.59 14.32 -32.86
CA HIS A 284 6.01 15.35 -33.74
C HIS A 284 5.47 14.88 -35.10
N ASN A 285 4.77 13.76 -35.13
CA ASN A 285 3.99 13.34 -36.30
C ASN A 285 2.53 13.82 -36.19
N GLU A 286 2.01 14.46 -37.24
CA GLU A 286 0.57 14.82 -37.37
C GLU A 286 -0.35 13.63 -37.09
N GLN A 287 0.11 12.43 -37.43
CA GLN A 287 -0.58 11.16 -37.18
C GLN A 287 -0.87 10.91 -35.68
N ILE A 288 0.04 11.30 -34.77
CA ILE A 288 -0.18 11.16 -33.32
C ILE A 288 -1.22 12.17 -32.83
N LEU A 289 -1.21 13.39 -33.38
CA LEU A 289 -2.21 14.41 -33.05
C LEU A 289 -3.61 13.95 -33.47
N ASN A 290 -3.74 13.36 -34.67
CA ASN A 290 -4.99 12.76 -35.14
C ASN A 290 -5.48 11.65 -34.20
N LEU A 291 -4.57 10.82 -33.66
CA LEU A 291 -4.93 9.80 -32.67
C LEU A 291 -5.44 10.42 -31.36
N ILE A 292 -4.74 11.42 -30.82
CA ILE A 292 -5.15 12.14 -29.61
C ILE A 292 -6.53 12.77 -29.81
N GLU A 293 -6.74 13.43 -30.95
CA GLU A 293 -8.02 14.08 -31.28
C GLU A 293 -9.14 13.05 -31.43
N SER A 294 -8.90 11.96 -32.16
CA SER A 294 -9.88 10.87 -32.31
C SER A 294 -10.31 10.29 -30.96
N ASN A 295 -9.36 10.16 -30.03
CA ASN A 295 -9.63 9.69 -28.67
C ASN A 295 -10.43 10.72 -27.86
N LYS A 296 -10.13 12.01 -28.00
CA LYS A 296 -10.94 13.09 -27.39
C LYS A 296 -12.36 13.09 -27.91
N ILE A 297 -12.55 13.01 -29.24
CA ILE A 297 -13.88 12.95 -29.86
C ILE A 297 -14.67 11.76 -29.30
N ARG A 298 -14.02 10.60 -29.09
CA ARG A 298 -14.65 9.39 -28.56
C ARG A 298 -15.21 9.54 -27.14
N TYR A 299 -14.56 10.29 -26.25
CA TYR A 299 -14.89 10.32 -24.81
C TYR A 299 -15.31 11.68 -24.25
N CYS A 300 -14.94 12.77 -24.92
CA CYS A 300 -15.21 14.14 -24.50
C CYS A 300 -16.23 14.86 -25.41
N GLY A 301 -16.60 14.30 -26.57
CA GLY A 301 -17.44 15.00 -27.56
C GLY A 301 -16.66 16.03 -28.36
N THR A 302 -17.30 16.69 -29.33
CA THR A 302 -16.64 17.61 -30.29
C THR A 302 -15.85 18.72 -29.60
N TYR A 303 -14.54 18.74 -29.86
CA TYR A 303 -13.61 19.76 -29.43
C TYR A 303 -13.67 20.92 -30.43
N THR A 304 -14.30 22.04 -30.09
CA THR A 304 -14.16 23.28 -30.86
C THR A 304 -12.83 23.93 -30.50
N HIS A 305 -11.96 24.13 -31.48
CA HIS A 305 -10.72 24.88 -31.32
C HIS A 305 -10.99 26.27 -30.70
N PRO A 306 -10.19 26.73 -29.72
CA PRO A 306 -10.17 28.13 -29.37
C PRO A 306 -9.32 28.89 -30.40
N ASN A 307 -10.02 29.72 -31.19
CA ASN A 307 -9.53 30.82 -32.03
C ASN A 307 -8.95 30.46 -33.41
N GLU A 308 -9.71 30.69 -34.48
CA GLU A 308 -9.64 31.89 -35.36
C GLU A 308 -10.65 31.74 -36.51
N ASP A 309 -11.47 32.79 -36.69
CA ASP A 309 -12.31 33.15 -37.85
C ASP A 309 -13.47 32.23 -38.28
N GLU A 310 -14.61 32.38 -37.59
CA GLU A 310 -15.93 32.09 -38.17
C GLU A 310 -16.28 33.18 -39.20
N THR A 311 -16.10 32.87 -40.48
CA THR A 311 -16.92 33.44 -41.56
C THR A 311 -17.75 32.32 -42.20
N ASP A 312 -19.06 32.46 -42.03
CA ASP A 312 -20.14 32.10 -42.92
C ASP A 312 -20.06 30.78 -43.72
N ALA A 313 -20.80 29.77 -43.26
CA ALA A 313 -21.63 28.95 -44.15
C ALA A 313 -22.75 28.28 -43.36
N ILE A 314 -23.93 28.90 -43.40
CA ILE A 314 -25.21 28.29 -43.06
C ILE A 314 -25.50 27.24 -44.14
N ASP A 315 -25.74 25.99 -43.73
CA ASP A 315 -26.58 25.09 -44.55
C ASP A 315 -27.56 24.35 -43.63
N GLU A 316 -28.77 24.90 -43.62
CA GLU A 316 -29.99 24.25 -43.16
C GLU A 316 -30.23 23.02 -44.03
N ASN A 317 -30.20 21.80 -43.47
CA ASN A 317 -31.04 20.66 -43.88
C ASN A 317 -30.67 19.39 -43.11
N THR A 318 -31.23 19.20 -41.90
CA THR A 318 -31.76 17.89 -41.42
C THR A 318 -32.29 18.02 -39.98
N LYS A 319 -33.43 18.72 -39.84
CA LYS A 319 -34.29 18.62 -38.65
C LYS A 319 -35.75 18.47 -39.04
N ILE A 320 -36.07 17.48 -39.88
CA ILE A 320 -37.45 17.02 -40.05
C ILE A 320 -37.40 15.52 -40.35
N LEU A 321 -37.72 14.69 -39.35
CA LEU A 321 -38.34 13.35 -39.43
C LEU A 321 -37.97 12.56 -38.18
N ASN A 322 -38.83 12.65 -37.15
CA ASN A 322 -39.38 11.49 -36.44
C ASN A 322 -40.17 11.99 -35.24
N ASN A 323 -41.41 12.41 -35.49
CA ASN A 323 -42.42 12.49 -34.46
C ASN A 323 -43.77 12.18 -35.10
N SER A 324 -44.24 10.93 -34.97
CA SER A 324 -45.65 10.54 -35.03
C SER A 324 -45.78 9.02 -34.82
N ASN A 325 -46.33 8.62 -33.67
CA ASN A 325 -47.58 7.82 -33.56
C ASN A 325 -47.78 7.26 -32.12
N ASN A 326 -48.77 7.82 -31.40
CA ASN A 326 -49.98 7.19 -30.79
C ASN A 326 -49.84 5.81 -30.09
N HIS A 327 -50.50 5.41 -28.99
CA HIS A 327 -51.52 5.94 -28.06
C HIS A 327 -51.73 4.90 -26.90
N THR A 328 -52.35 5.35 -25.79
CA THR A 328 -53.27 4.64 -24.84
C THR A 328 -52.81 3.52 -23.86
N THR A 329 -52.72 3.91 -22.57
CA THR A 329 -53.33 3.38 -21.31
C THR A 329 -53.88 1.94 -21.18
N ILE A 330 -53.44 1.20 -20.14
CA ILE A 330 -54.26 0.29 -19.29
C ILE A 330 -53.72 0.28 -17.83
N ASP A 331 -54.64 0.42 -16.86
CA ASP A 331 -54.48 0.48 -15.40
C ASP A 331 -54.49 -0.90 -14.68
N VAL A 332 -53.63 -1.05 -13.64
CA VAL A 332 -53.83 -1.65 -12.27
C VAL A 332 -54.08 -3.20 -12.17
N PRO A 333 -53.69 -3.98 -11.09
CA PRO A 333 -53.38 -3.62 -9.70
C PRO A 333 -52.10 -4.20 -9.02
N SER A 334 -51.78 -3.56 -7.89
CA SER A 334 -50.94 -3.99 -6.77
C SER A 334 -51.54 -5.17 -5.99
N HIS A 335 -50.75 -6.21 -5.68
CA HIS A 335 -50.91 -6.98 -4.45
C HIS A 335 -49.57 -7.56 -3.95
N SER A 336 -49.50 -7.52 -2.62
CA SER A 336 -48.54 -8.07 -1.65
C SER A 336 -48.01 -9.46 -1.95
N ASP A 337 -46.70 -9.64 -1.82
CA ASP A 337 -46.04 -10.86 -1.34
C ASP A 337 -44.66 -10.52 -0.76
N THR A 338 -44.68 -9.73 0.30
CA THR A 338 -43.62 -9.60 1.29
C THR A 338 -43.59 -10.85 2.14
N GLU A 339 -42.54 -11.69 2.01
CA GLU A 339 -41.78 -12.29 3.13
C GLU A 339 -40.89 -13.47 2.74
N SER A 340 -41.06 -14.09 1.56
CA SER A 340 -40.33 -15.32 1.18
C SER A 340 -39.08 -15.11 0.32
N ARG A 341 -38.74 -13.88 -0.07
CA ARG A 341 -37.58 -13.54 -0.93
C ARG A 341 -36.29 -13.14 -0.20
N ARG A 342 -36.28 -13.09 1.14
CA ARG A 342 -35.14 -12.57 1.92
C ARG A 342 -33.95 -13.51 2.06
N SER A 343 -34.11 -14.83 1.88
CA SER A 343 -33.07 -15.82 2.23
C SER A 343 -32.15 -16.29 1.10
N ALA A 344 -32.38 -15.86 -0.15
CA ALA A 344 -31.53 -16.23 -1.30
C ALA A 344 -30.76 -15.05 -1.93
N HIS A 345 -31.04 -13.81 -1.50
CA HIS A 345 -30.48 -12.59 -2.07
C HIS A 345 -29.17 -12.12 -1.41
N GLU A 346 -28.64 -12.89 -0.47
CA GLU A 346 -27.58 -12.44 0.44
C GLU A 346 -26.16 -12.81 -0.03
N ARG A 347 -26.00 -13.50 -1.17
CA ARG A 347 -24.72 -14.15 -1.51
C ARG A 347 -23.74 -13.37 -2.39
N CYS A 348 -24.10 -12.23 -2.98
CA CYS A 348 -23.15 -11.35 -3.69
C CYS A 348 -23.66 -9.89 -3.74
N ARG A 349 -23.67 -9.17 -2.61
CA ARG A 349 -23.61 -7.71 -2.66
C ARG A 349 -22.14 -7.31 -2.59
N PHE A 350 -21.66 -6.53 -3.56
CA PHE A 350 -20.46 -5.72 -3.40
C PHE A 350 -20.77 -4.57 -2.43
N THR A 351 -21.02 -4.89 -1.15
CA THR A 351 -20.93 -3.87 -0.10
C THR A 351 -19.44 -3.59 0.08
N THR A 352 -19.00 -2.41 -0.35
CA THR A 352 -17.67 -1.91 0.01
C THR A 352 -17.53 -1.95 1.52
N ILE A 353 -16.69 -2.86 2.03
CA ILE A 353 -16.40 -2.98 3.47
C ILE A 353 -15.31 -1.96 3.81
N ARG A 354 -15.53 -0.69 3.46
CA ARG A 354 -14.80 0.42 4.06
C ARG A 354 -15.72 1.06 5.07
N PRO A 355 -15.65 0.60 6.33
CA PRO A 355 -16.59 1.04 7.33
C PRO A 355 -16.45 2.53 7.61
N GLU A 356 -17.59 3.16 7.90
CA GLU A 356 -17.61 4.50 8.48
C GLU A 356 -17.07 4.50 9.91
N ALA A 357 -17.23 3.38 10.62
CA ALA A 357 -16.73 3.16 11.97
C ALA A 357 -15.24 2.76 11.96
N LYS A 358 -14.38 3.70 12.37
CA LYS A 358 -12.96 3.44 12.60
C LYS A 358 -12.78 2.63 13.89
N VAL A 359 -11.84 1.68 13.88
CA VAL A 359 -11.39 0.98 15.09
C VAL A 359 -10.96 2.00 16.15
N GLY A 360 -11.38 1.80 17.41
CA GLY A 360 -11.02 2.69 18.52
C GLY A 360 -9.50 2.78 18.72
N ILE A 361 -9.02 3.96 19.13
CA ILE A 361 -7.58 4.27 19.29
C ILE A 361 -6.88 3.28 20.22
N TYR A 362 -7.54 2.86 21.31
CA TYR A 362 -6.98 1.89 22.25
C TYR A 362 -6.73 0.52 21.59
N ARG A 363 -7.70 0.03 20.81
CA ARG A 363 -7.55 -1.23 20.08
C ARG A 363 -6.45 -1.14 19.01
N GLN A 364 -6.36 -0.01 18.29
CA GLN A 364 -5.25 0.25 17.37
C GLN A 364 -3.91 0.15 18.10
N MET A 365 -3.77 0.82 19.23
CA MET A 365 -2.55 0.79 20.05
C MET A 365 -2.20 -0.63 20.48
N VAL A 366 -3.16 -1.42 20.99
CA VAL A 366 -2.91 -2.82 21.41
C VAL A 366 -2.44 -3.69 20.26
N ILE A 367 -3.07 -3.58 19.08
CA ILE A 367 -2.68 -4.35 17.88
C ILE A 367 -1.25 -3.98 17.47
N LEU A 368 -0.96 -2.68 17.39
CA LEU A 368 0.35 -2.18 16.98
C LEU A 368 1.45 -2.54 17.99
N THR A 369 1.17 -2.48 19.30
CA THR A 369 2.10 -2.90 20.35
C THR A 369 2.37 -4.39 20.27
N ARG A 370 1.33 -5.23 20.12
CA ARG A 370 1.51 -6.68 19.96
C ARG A 370 2.34 -7.01 18.72
N ARG A 371 2.05 -6.34 17.60
CA ARG A 371 2.80 -6.46 16.33
C ARG A 371 4.26 -6.09 16.54
N SER A 372 4.54 -4.95 17.15
CA SER A 372 5.90 -4.47 17.39
C SER A 372 6.68 -5.37 18.35
N LEU A 373 6.06 -5.83 19.44
CA LEU A 373 6.68 -6.78 20.38
C LEU A 373 7.06 -8.10 19.69
N ARG A 374 6.21 -8.61 18.80
CA ARG A 374 6.48 -9.83 18.03
C ARG A 374 7.63 -9.64 17.04
N THR A 375 7.67 -8.49 16.35
CA THR A 375 8.79 -8.12 15.48
C THR A 375 10.08 -8.02 16.29
N MET A 376 10.04 -7.37 17.46
CA MET A 376 11.18 -7.24 18.36
C MET A 376 11.66 -8.61 18.86
N SER A 377 10.76 -9.48 19.32
CA SER A 377 11.13 -10.81 19.82
C SER A 377 11.78 -11.70 18.76
N ARG A 378 11.46 -11.48 17.48
CA ARG A 378 12.04 -12.23 16.35
C ARG A 378 13.29 -11.60 15.77
N ASN A 379 13.57 -10.33 16.08
CA ASN A 379 14.80 -9.68 15.70
C ASN A 379 15.93 -10.13 16.62
N LEU A 380 16.30 -11.40 16.48
CA LEU A 380 17.24 -12.09 17.36
C LEU A 380 18.60 -11.39 17.39
N ILE A 381 19.08 -10.95 16.22
CA ILE A 381 20.38 -10.27 16.10
C ILE A 381 20.35 -8.93 16.83
N ALA A 382 19.35 -8.07 16.58
CA ALA A 382 19.32 -6.75 17.22
C ALA A 382 19.08 -6.82 18.74
N VAL A 383 18.22 -7.73 19.20
CA VAL A 383 17.89 -7.88 20.63
C VAL A 383 19.02 -8.59 21.39
N GLN A 384 19.51 -9.73 20.92
CA GLN A 384 20.58 -10.46 21.60
C GLN A 384 21.88 -9.66 21.65
N LEU A 385 22.28 -9.05 20.53
CA LEU A 385 23.50 -8.24 20.49
C LEU A 385 23.42 -7.08 21.46
N ARG A 386 22.24 -6.44 21.58
CA ARG A 386 22.05 -5.34 22.53
C ARG A 386 22.25 -5.79 23.98
N VAL A 387 21.63 -6.89 24.39
CA VAL A 387 21.79 -7.42 25.76
C VAL A 387 23.24 -7.87 26.01
N VAL A 388 23.84 -8.61 25.07
CA VAL A 388 25.22 -9.11 25.18
C VAL A 388 26.22 -7.96 25.31
N VAL A 389 26.10 -6.91 24.51
CA VAL A 389 26.99 -5.73 24.60
C VAL A 389 26.86 -5.05 25.95
N HIS A 390 25.65 -4.92 26.51
CA HIS A 390 25.48 -4.33 27.85
C HIS A 390 26.14 -5.17 28.94
N VAL A 391 26.01 -6.50 28.89
CA VAL A 391 26.66 -7.40 29.86
C VAL A 391 28.19 -7.36 29.74
N ILE A 392 28.73 -7.43 28.53
CA ILE A 392 30.19 -7.41 28.28
C ILE A 392 30.79 -6.08 28.74
N VAL A 393 30.18 -4.96 28.37
CA VAL A 393 30.69 -3.64 28.76
C VAL A 393 30.54 -3.41 30.27
N ALA A 394 29.45 -3.88 30.89
CA ALA A 394 29.32 -3.83 32.35
C ALA A 394 30.44 -4.60 33.06
N ALA A 395 30.76 -5.80 32.60
CA ALA A 395 31.83 -6.61 33.16
C ALA A 395 33.22 -5.97 32.94
N LEU A 396 33.46 -5.41 31.75
CA LEU A 396 34.73 -4.73 31.44
C LEU A 396 34.93 -3.49 32.31
N VAL A 397 33.93 -2.59 32.36
CA VAL A 397 34.01 -1.38 33.17
C VAL A 397 34.07 -1.73 34.66
N GLY A 398 33.30 -2.73 35.11
CA GLY A 398 33.37 -3.25 36.48
C GLY A 398 34.74 -3.82 36.85
N ALA A 399 35.42 -4.49 35.92
CA ALA A 399 36.78 -5.00 36.14
C ALA A 399 37.84 -3.87 36.20
N VAL A 400 37.69 -2.83 35.38
CA VAL A 400 38.59 -1.65 35.41
C VAL A 400 38.46 -0.89 36.74
N PHE A 401 37.24 -0.79 37.26
CA PHE A 401 36.92 -0.07 38.48
C PHE A 401 36.69 -1.01 39.68
N TRP A 402 37.43 -2.11 39.75
CA TRP A 402 37.26 -3.12 40.79
C TRP A 402 37.47 -2.55 42.20
N ASP A 403 36.49 -2.77 43.08
CA ASP A 403 36.55 -2.46 44.51
C ASP A 403 36.93 -1.00 44.86
N ILE A 404 36.33 -0.02 44.16
CA ILE A 404 36.61 1.41 44.39
C ILE A 404 35.55 2.11 45.25
N GLY A 405 34.33 1.56 45.36
CA GLY A 405 33.16 2.29 45.81
C GLY A 405 33.15 2.64 47.30
N ASN A 406 33.89 1.88 48.12
CA ASN A 406 33.97 2.06 49.56
C ASN A 406 35.28 2.71 50.05
N ASP A 407 36.15 3.13 49.13
CA ASP A 407 37.43 3.76 49.43
C ASP A 407 37.37 5.29 49.23
N GLY A 408 37.37 6.04 50.34
CA GLY A 408 37.33 7.51 50.32
C GLY A 408 38.56 8.16 49.65
N ALA A 409 39.69 7.46 49.58
CA ALA A 409 40.88 7.95 48.88
C ALA A 409 40.70 7.93 47.34
N ARG A 410 39.76 7.13 46.81
CA ARG A 410 39.51 6.94 45.37
C ARG A 410 38.29 7.71 44.86
N THR A 411 37.93 8.81 45.52
CA THR A 411 36.74 9.61 45.17
C THR A 411 36.72 10.03 43.69
N LEU A 412 37.85 10.49 43.13
CA LEU A 412 37.94 10.88 41.71
C LEU A 412 37.70 9.71 40.75
N THR A 413 38.20 8.53 41.10
CA THR A 413 38.01 7.29 40.34
C THR A 413 36.56 6.82 40.40
N ASN A 414 35.88 7.02 41.54
CA ASN A 414 34.46 6.70 41.69
C ASN A 414 33.56 7.63 40.85
N ILE A 415 33.87 8.93 40.81
CA ILE A 415 33.18 9.88 39.93
C ILE A 415 33.39 9.49 38.45
N SER A 416 34.61 9.11 38.08
CA SER A 416 34.92 8.60 36.73
C SER A 416 34.06 7.38 36.38
N CYS A 417 33.88 6.44 37.31
CA CYS A 417 33.04 5.26 37.12
C CYS A 417 31.57 5.63 36.83
N ILE A 418 30.99 6.52 37.64
CA ILE A 418 29.62 7.01 37.46
C ILE A 418 29.46 7.71 36.11
N PHE A 419 30.44 8.51 35.69
CA PHE A 419 30.44 9.16 34.38
C PHE A 419 30.40 8.13 33.23
N PHE A 420 31.22 7.08 33.28
CA PHE A 420 31.21 6.01 32.28
C PHE A 420 29.88 5.24 32.25
N ILE A 421 29.27 4.98 33.41
CA ILE A 421 27.94 4.35 33.52
C ILE A 421 26.90 5.18 32.77
N ILE A 422 26.84 6.48 33.05
CA ILE A 422 25.89 7.42 32.42
C ILE A 422 26.14 7.47 30.90
N MET A 423 27.40 7.68 30.49
CA MET A 423 27.76 7.79 29.07
C MET A 423 27.37 6.53 28.27
N PHE A 424 27.69 5.34 28.80
CA PHE A 424 27.38 4.09 28.13
C PHE A 424 25.87 3.84 28.03
N ILE A 425 25.12 4.05 29.12
CA ILE A 425 23.67 3.84 29.12
C ILE A 425 22.98 4.77 28.11
N PHE A 426 23.41 6.04 28.03
CA PHE A 426 22.87 6.98 27.06
C PHE A 426 23.09 6.51 25.62
N PHE A 427 24.35 6.28 25.22
CA PHE A 427 24.67 5.90 23.84
C PHE A 427 24.22 4.48 23.46
N GLY A 428 24.27 3.55 24.41
CA GLY A 428 23.82 2.18 24.24
C GLY A 428 22.32 2.06 23.94
N ASN A 429 21.53 3.08 24.28
CA ASN A 429 20.12 3.18 23.94
C ASN A 429 19.84 4.13 22.76
N ALA A 430 20.62 5.21 22.60
CA ALA A 430 20.46 6.15 21.49
C ALA A 430 20.83 5.54 20.13
N MET A 431 22.00 4.93 20.01
CA MET A 431 22.54 4.49 18.71
C MET A 431 21.69 3.41 18.02
N PRO A 432 21.23 2.34 18.69
CA PRO A 432 20.33 1.37 18.06
C PRO A 432 19.02 2.01 17.58
N SER A 433 18.50 2.98 18.31
CA SER A 433 17.24 3.65 17.98
C SER A 433 17.34 4.47 16.69
N ILE A 434 18.50 5.10 16.45
CA ILE A 434 18.82 5.82 15.20
C ILE A 434 18.86 4.85 14.01
N LEU A 435 19.43 3.65 14.20
CA LEU A 435 19.60 2.67 13.12
C LEU A 435 18.27 1.99 12.73
N LEU A 436 17.41 1.69 13.71
CA LEU A 436 16.17 0.94 13.48
C LEU A 436 15.02 1.85 13.00
N CYS A 437 14.95 3.12 13.42
CA CYS A 437 13.83 4.00 13.11
C CYS A 437 13.59 4.20 11.59
N PRO A 438 14.61 4.51 10.77
CA PRO A 438 14.42 4.70 9.33
C PRO A 438 13.94 3.45 8.58
N GLN A 439 14.22 2.26 9.11
CA GLN A 439 13.84 0.98 8.48
C GLN A 439 12.33 0.72 8.56
N ASP A 440 11.69 1.13 9.66
CA ASP A 440 10.25 0.95 9.88
C ASP A 440 9.40 2.06 9.22
N THR A 441 10.00 3.22 8.94
CA THR A 441 9.33 4.42 8.40
C THR A 441 8.54 4.18 7.10
N PRO A 442 9.05 3.46 6.07
CA PRO A 442 8.30 3.25 4.83
C PRO A 442 6.99 2.51 5.02
N VAL A 443 6.95 1.52 5.93
CA VAL A 443 5.73 0.80 6.28
C VAL A 443 4.74 1.73 6.97
N PHE A 444 5.23 2.49 7.95
CA PHE A 444 4.42 3.46 8.70
C PHE A 444 3.77 4.50 7.78
N ILE A 445 4.55 5.13 6.89
CA ILE A 445 4.05 6.16 5.97
C ILE A 445 2.93 5.59 5.10
N ARG A 446 3.14 4.40 4.52
CA ARG A 446 2.13 3.74 3.69
C ARG A 446 0.84 3.46 4.46
N GLU A 447 0.94 2.82 5.64
CA GLU A 447 -0.22 2.45 6.45
C GLU A 447 -0.99 3.68 6.95
N TYR A 448 -0.27 4.74 7.32
CA TYR A 448 -0.85 6.02 7.74
C TYR A 448 -1.58 6.73 6.60
N LEU A 449 -0.97 6.83 5.41
CA LEU A 449 -1.60 7.46 4.24
C LEU A 449 -2.83 6.69 3.76
N ASN A 450 -2.84 5.37 3.93
CA ASN A 450 -4.01 4.52 3.66
C ASN A 450 -5.04 4.50 4.80
N GLY A 451 -4.79 5.24 5.89
CA GLY A 451 -5.75 5.42 6.98
C GLY A 451 -5.98 4.18 7.86
N TRP A 452 -4.99 3.29 7.99
CA TRP A 452 -5.12 2.07 8.81
C TRP A 452 -5.26 2.39 10.31
N TYR A 453 -4.58 3.44 10.77
CA TYR A 453 -4.60 3.85 12.18
C TYR A 453 -4.24 5.34 12.33
N SER A 454 -4.50 5.88 13.52
CA SER A 454 -4.14 7.25 13.87
C SER A 454 -2.67 7.40 14.25
N LEU A 455 -2.12 8.58 14.01
CA LEU A 455 -0.74 8.92 14.39
C LEU A 455 -0.48 8.74 15.90
N ARG A 456 -1.47 9.10 16.72
CA ARG A 456 -1.41 8.96 18.19
C ARG A 456 -1.29 7.50 18.63
N ALA A 457 -2.07 6.61 18.02
CA ALA A 457 -2.00 5.18 18.31
C ALA A 457 -0.62 4.60 17.96
N TYR A 458 -0.04 5.01 16.83
CA TYR A 458 1.28 4.54 16.41
C TYR A 458 2.37 4.94 17.41
N TYR A 459 2.51 6.22 17.74
CA TYR A 459 3.56 6.65 18.68
C TYR A 459 3.37 6.07 20.09
N ALA A 460 2.14 6.01 20.59
CA ALA A 460 1.85 5.38 21.88
C ALA A 460 2.23 3.88 21.87
N SER A 461 1.95 3.19 20.76
CA SER A 461 2.29 1.78 20.62
C SER A 461 3.80 1.54 20.59
N LYS A 462 4.56 2.42 19.91
CA LYS A 462 6.02 2.37 19.79
C LYS A 462 6.71 2.62 21.13
N LEU A 463 6.22 3.60 21.89
CA LEU A 463 6.70 3.83 23.26
C LEU A 463 6.48 2.59 24.14
N THR A 464 5.31 1.97 24.04
CA THR A 464 4.95 0.81 24.86
C THR A 464 5.71 -0.45 24.44
N SER A 465 5.99 -0.62 23.15
CA SER A 465 6.70 -1.81 22.64
C SER A 465 8.18 -1.82 23.01
N ASP A 466 8.81 -0.66 23.14
CA ASP A 466 10.25 -0.55 23.36
C ASP A 466 10.61 -0.61 24.86
N LEU A 467 9.62 -0.38 25.74
CA LEU A 467 9.73 -0.40 27.22
C LEU A 467 10.42 -1.64 27.82
N PRO A 468 10.12 -2.89 27.39
CA PRO A 468 10.77 -4.07 27.95
C PRO A 468 12.29 -4.04 27.81
N MET A 469 12.81 -3.64 26.64
CA MET A 469 14.25 -3.56 26.41
C MET A 469 14.90 -2.36 27.12
N LEU A 470 14.15 -1.26 27.24
CA LEU A 470 14.56 -0.08 28.02
C LEU A 470 14.69 -0.38 29.52
N LEU A 471 13.98 -1.39 30.04
CA LEU A 471 14.10 -1.82 31.42
C LEU A 471 15.17 -2.91 31.60
N ILE A 472 15.18 -3.93 30.75
CA ILE A 472 16.08 -5.09 30.92
C ILE A 472 17.55 -4.68 30.78
N CYS A 473 17.92 -3.92 29.74
CA CYS A 473 19.32 -3.61 29.46
C CYS A 473 20.00 -2.77 30.56
N PRO A 474 19.42 -1.64 31.02
CA PRO A 474 20.01 -0.86 32.11
C PRO A 474 19.98 -1.61 33.44
N THR A 475 18.94 -2.42 33.71
CA THR A 475 18.86 -3.21 34.95
C THR A 475 20.02 -4.21 35.05
N LEU A 476 20.28 -4.96 33.97
CA LEU A 476 21.39 -5.91 33.94
C LEU A 476 22.75 -5.20 34.05
N PHE A 477 22.91 -4.08 33.33
CA PHE A 477 24.14 -3.29 33.36
C PHE A 477 24.44 -2.76 34.78
N THR A 478 23.47 -2.10 35.41
CA THR A 478 23.62 -1.52 36.75
C THR A 478 23.81 -2.58 37.82
N ALA A 479 23.11 -3.72 37.73
CA ALA A 479 23.28 -4.81 38.69
C ALA A 479 24.72 -5.36 38.67
N ILE A 480 25.29 -5.61 37.48
CA ILE A 480 26.66 -6.15 37.37
C ILE A 480 27.68 -5.15 37.91
N ILE A 481 27.64 -3.90 37.43
CA ILE A 481 28.67 -2.90 37.75
C ILE A 481 28.61 -2.43 39.21
N TYR A 482 27.43 -2.33 39.80
CA TYR A 482 27.27 -1.85 41.18
C TYR A 482 27.97 -2.79 42.18
N PHE A 483 27.79 -4.10 42.01
CA PHE A 483 28.42 -5.09 42.87
C PHE A 483 29.90 -5.30 42.55
N MET A 484 30.33 -5.26 41.28
CA MET A 484 31.75 -5.40 40.92
C MET A 484 32.62 -4.23 41.42
N THR A 485 32.06 -3.03 41.47
CA THR A 485 32.78 -1.83 41.93
C THR A 485 32.70 -1.63 43.44
N SER A 486 32.06 -2.54 44.18
CA SER A 486 31.84 -2.48 45.63
C SER A 486 31.22 -1.15 46.09
N GLN A 487 30.19 -0.67 45.38
CA GLN A 487 29.42 0.49 45.85
C GLN A 487 28.74 0.17 47.19
N PRO A 488 28.45 1.19 48.03
CA PRO A 488 27.86 0.96 49.34
C PRO A 488 26.61 0.08 49.30
N ASP A 489 26.58 -0.98 50.10
CA ASP A 489 25.48 -1.96 50.12
C ASP A 489 24.24 -1.42 50.86
N ASP A 490 23.62 -0.41 50.26
CA ASP A 490 22.39 0.23 50.71
C ASP A 490 21.36 0.15 49.58
N ALA A 491 20.24 -0.52 49.85
CA ALA A 491 19.18 -0.75 48.88
C ALA A 491 18.61 0.57 48.31
N LEU A 492 18.59 1.64 49.12
CA LEU A 492 18.11 2.94 48.67
C LEU A 492 19.05 3.56 47.62
N ARG A 493 20.36 3.44 47.81
CA ARG A 493 21.38 3.97 46.88
C ARG A 493 21.41 3.18 45.58
N PHE A 494 21.27 1.86 45.66
CA PHE A 494 21.09 1.02 44.48
C PHE A 494 19.85 1.44 43.68
N ALA A 495 18.71 1.62 44.35
CA ALA A 495 17.47 2.04 43.70
C ALA A 495 17.61 3.43 43.03
N MET A 496 18.27 4.39 43.67
CA MET A 496 18.55 5.70 43.07
C MET A 496 19.40 5.58 41.80
N CYS A 497 20.49 4.81 41.84
CA CYS A 497 21.36 4.57 40.68
C CYS A 497 20.58 3.90 39.54
N TRP A 498 19.80 2.87 39.87
CA TRP A 498 18.96 2.15 38.92
C TRP A 498 17.89 3.03 38.26
N VAL A 499 17.21 3.88 39.03
CA VAL A 499 16.22 4.83 38.48
C VAL A 499 16.87 5.84 37.55
N VAL A 500 18.03 6.39 37.91
CA VAL A 500 18.79 7.32 37.04
C VAL A 500 19.21 6.61 35.75
N SER A 501 19.69 5.36 35.84
CA SER A 501 20.01 4.53 34.68
C SER A 501 18.80 4.33 33.74
N ILE A 502 17.61 4.06 34.28
CA ILE A 502 16.40 3.90 33.46
C ILE A 502 16.00 5.22 32.80
N ILE A 503 15.97 6.32 33.55
CA ILE A 503 15.61 7.64 33.00
C ILE A 503 16.56 8.00 31.86
N LEU A 504 17.86 7.78 32.04
CA LEU A 504 18.85 8.09 31.02
C LEU A 504 18.72 7.19 29.78
N ALA A 505 18.39 5.91 29.97
CA ALA A 505 18.11 5.00 28.86
C ALA A 505 16.90 5.48 28.04
N ILE A 506 15.84 5.94 28.71
CA ILE A 506 14.64 6.51 28.09
C ILE A 506 15.00 7.78 27.31
N VAL A 507 15.74 8.71 27.92
CA VAL A 507 16.19 9.95 27.26
C VAL A 507 17.03 9.65 26.02
N GLY A 508 18.02 8.75 26.14
CA GLY A 508 18.87 8.34 25.01
C GLY A 508 18.05 7.72 23.87
N HIS A 509 17.13 6.83 24.19
CA HIS A 509 16.25 6.19 23.19
C HIS A 509 15.38 7.20 22.45
N PHE A 510 14.70 8.11 23.16
CA PHE A 510 13.87 9.12 22.52
C PHE A 510 14.66 10.13 21.70
N MET A 511 15.85 10.52 22.17
CA MET A 511 16.75 11.34 21.36
C MET A 511 17.14 10.59 20.08
N GLY A 512 17.47 9.30 20.18
CA GLY A 512 17.74 8.47 19.00
C GLY A 512 16.57 8.39 18.02
N LEU A 513 15.33 8.23 18.50
CA LEU A 513 14.13 8.23 17.66
C LEU A 513 13.89 9.59 16.99
N ALA A 514 14.07 10.70 17.72
CA ALA A 514 13.89 12.04 17.18
C ALA A 514 14.89 12.33 16.05
N PHE A 515 16.18 12.07 16.28
CA PHE A 515 17.22 12.29 15.27
C PHE A 515 17.10 11.32 14.09
N GLY A 516 16.77 10.05 14.34
CA GLY A 516 16.54 9.06 13.29
C GLY A 516 15.29 9.31 12.44
N SER A 517 14.35 10.13 12.92
CA SER A 517 13.16 10.54 12.14
C SER A 517 13.37 11.83 11.36
N ILE A 518 14.21 12.74 11.85
CA ILE A 518 14.42 14.07 11.26
C ILE A 518 15.54 14.07 10.22
N PHE A 519 16.62 13.34 10.48
CA PHE A 519 17.84 13.40 9.68
C PHE A 519 18.10 12.09 8.93
N GLU A 520 18.83 12.18 7.83
CA GLU A 520 19.40 11.00 7.18
C GLU A 520 20.36 10.27 8.13
N LEU A 521 20.47 8.94 7.95
CA LEU A 521 21.17 8.06 8.87
C LEU A 521 22.60 8.52 9.19
N GLN A 522 23.36 8.94 8.17
CA GLN A 522 24.75 9.39 8.34
C GLN A 522 24.85 10.66 9.20
N MET A 523 23.93 11.61 8.99
CA MET A 523 23.87 12.86 9.74
C MET A 523 23.42 12.62 11.18
N ALA A 524 22.44 11.74 11.40
CA ALA A 524 21.96 11.41 12.74
C ALA A 524 23.05 10.78 13.63
N ILE A 525 23.86 9.87 13.07
CA ILE A 525 24.97 9.23 13.78
C ILE A 525 26.04 10.25 14.20
N LEU A 526 26.29 11.29 13.39
CA LEU A 526 27.26 12.34 13.70
C LEU A 526 26.72 13.36 14.71
N LEU A 527 25.47 13.78 14.56
CA LEU A 527 24.87 14.85 15.35
C LEU A 527 24.58 14.46 16.80
N VAL A 528 24.17 13.21 17.07
CA VAL A 528 23.83 12.79 18.43
C VAL A 528 25.03 12.87 19.38
N PRO A 529 26.22 12.31 19.05
CA PRO A 529 27.44 12.55 19.80
C PRO A 529 27.78 14.05 19.88
N GLY A 530 27.74 14.76 18.75
CA GLY A 530 28.07 16.19 18.69
C GLY A 530 27.27 17.06 19.67
N ILE A 531 25.97 16.79 19.81
CA ILE A 531 25.07 17.50 20.73
C ILE A 531 25.25 17.02 22.17
N SER A 532 25.59 15.74 22.37
CA SER A 532 25.83 15.19 23.71
C SER A 532 27.15 15.65 24.34
N ILE A 533 28.17 16.00 23.54
CA ILE A 533 29.50 16.40 24.05
C ILE A 533 29.43 17.63 24.97
N PRO A 534 28.75 18.74 24.61
CA PRO A 534 28.56 19.86 25.54
C PRO A 534 27.90 19.43 26.86
N PHE A 535 26.85 18.61 26.81
CA PHE A 535 26.21 18.10 28.03
C PHE A 535 27.16 17.26 28.89
N MET A 536 28.08 16.51 28.28
CA MET A 536 29.12 15.76 29.01
C MET A 536 30.17 16.67 29.62
N ILE A 537 30.62 17.71 28.91
CA ILE A 537 31.59 18.69 29.44
C ILE A 537 31.01 19.41 30.66
N PHE A 538 29.75 19.81 30.58
CA PHE A 538 29.03 20.52 31.65
C PHE A 538 28.40 19.61 32.70
N SER A 539 28.71 18.30 32.70
CA SER A 539 28.13 17.31 33.63
C SER A 539 28.67 17.39 35.07
N GLY A 540 29.65 18.25 35.34
CA GLY A 540 30.33 18.32 36.64
C GLY A 540 31.60 17.47 36.74
N PHE A 541 31.86 16.59 35.77
CA PHE A 541 33.07 15.75 35.74
C PHE A 541 34.30 16.50 35.23
N PHE A 542 34.21 17.13 34.06
CA PHE A 542 35.33 17.87 33.46
C PHE A 542 35.43 19.31 33.97
N TYR A 543 34.29 19.93 34.23
CA TYR A 543 34.19 21.27 34.79
C TYR A 543 33.46 21.20 36.12
N THR A 544 34.15 21.47 37.23
CA THR A 544 33.55 21.53 38.56
C THR A 544 32.89 22.89 38.76
N TYR A 545 31.57 22.90 38.98
CA TYR A 545 30.86 24.11 39.41
C TYR A 545 31.24 24.39 40.87
N SER A 546 31.98 25.46 41.10
CA SER A 546 32.38 25.92 42.44
C SER A 546 31.23 26.54 43.19
#